data_AF-A0A9X9SJ42-F1
#
_entry.id   AF-A0A9X9SJ42-F1
#
_cell.length_a   1.000
_cell.length_b   1.000
_cell.length_c   1.000
_cell.angle_alpha   90.00
_cell.angle_beta   90.00
_cell.angle_gamma   90.00
#
_symmetry.space_group_name_H-M   'P 1'
#
loop_
_entity.id
_entity.type
_entity.pdbx_description
1 polymer ?
#
loop_
_entity_poly.entity_id
_entity_poly.type
_entity_poly.pdbx_seq_one_letter_code
_entity_poly.pdbx_strand_id
1 'polypeptide(L)' 'MKPKQSAVAKLTKNMMVVDIMKQTGWSRDRALAAVEELEEQQLIHFLSQGGMRLQVIGGL' A
#
# COMPACT_ATOMS: atom_id res chain seq x y z
N MET A 1 -3.41 18.97 -8.18
CA MET A 1 -4.54 18.11 -7.78
C MET A 1 -3.99 16.70 -7.60
N LYS A 2 -4.04 16.10 -6.39
CA LYS A 2 -3.64 14.69 -6.22
C LYS A 2 -4.54 13.83 -7.13
N PRO A 3 -4.01 12.98 -8.03
CA PRO A 3 -4.84 12.18 -8.91
C PRO A 3 -5.80 11.36 -8.05
N LYS A 4 -7.09 11.38 -8.40
CA LYS A 4 -8.12 10.63 -7.70
C LYS A 4 -7.76 9.15 -7.83
N GLN A 5 -7.23 8.55 -6.76
CA GLN A 5 -6.85 7.14 -6.73
C GLN A 5 -8.07 6.31 -7.17
N SER A 6 -7.89 5.42 -8.15
CA SER A 6 -9.00 4.66 -8.72
C SER A 6 -9.68 3.81 -7.64
N ALA A 7 -10.96 3.49 -7.82
CA ALA A 7 -11.67 2.60 -6.90
C ALA A 7 -10.95 1.26 -6.72
N VAL A 8 -10.31 0.77 -7.79
CA VAL A 8 -9.54 -0.48 -7.80
C VAL A 8 -8.24 -0.33 -6.99
N ALA A 9 -7.50 0.77 -7.15
CA ALA A 9 -6.30 1.03 -6.36
C ALA A 9 -6.60 1.12 -4.85
N LYS A 10 -7.72 1.77 -4.48
CA LYS A 10 -8.19 1.82 -3.08
C LYS A 10 -8.54 0.44 -2.54
N LEU A 11 -9.18 -0.41 -3.35
CA LEU A 11 -9.48 -1.78 -2.98
C LEU A 11 -8.21 -2.59 -2.74
N THR A 12 -7.22 -2.49 -3.64
CA THR A 12 -5.92 -3.15 -3.47
C THR A 12 -5.21 -2.68 -2.20
N LYS A 13 -5.21 -1.37 -1.91
CA LYS A 13 -4.64 -0.82 -0.67
C LYS A 13 -5.34 -1.37 0.58
N ASN A 14 -6.67 -1.38 0.59
CA ASN A 14 -7.44 -1.95 1.71
C ASN A 14 -7.14 -3.45 1.91
N MET A 15 -6.98 -4.20 0.84
CA MET A 15 -6.64 -5.63 0.91
C MET A 15 -5.26 -5.84 1.55
N MET A 16 -4.28 -5.01 1.19
CA MET A 16 -2.94 -5.03 1.82
C MET A 16 -3.01 -4.70 3.31
N VAL A 17 -3.79 -3.68 3.69
CA VAL A 17 -3.99 -3.33 5.11
C VAL A 17 -4.60 -4.51 5.89
N VAL A 18 -5.62 -5.16 5.35
CA VAL A 18 -6.25 -6.33 5.98
C VAL A 18 -5.27 -7.50 6.11
N ASP A 19 -4.44 -7.74 5.10
CA ASP A 19 -3.43 -8.79 5.13
C ASP A 19 -2.35 -8.53 6.19
N ILE A 20 -1.82 -7.30 6.27
CA ILE A 20 -0.88 -6.88 7.31
C ILE A 20 -1.50 -7.07 8.70
N MET A 21 -2.75 -6.64 8.90
CA MET A 21 -3.45 -6.83 10.17
C MET A 21 -3.52 -8.32 10.56
N LYS A 22 -3.83 -9.21 9.60
CA LYS A 22 -3.89 -10.65 9.85
C LYS A 22 -2.54 -11.26 10.19
N GLN A 23 -1.47 -10.86 9.49
CA GLN A 23 -0.14 -11.44 9.67
C GLN A 23 0.55 -10.94 10.96
N THR A 24 0.29 -9.70 11.35
CA THR A 24 1.00 -9.03 12.45
C THR A 24 0.17 -8.87 13.72
N GLY A 25 -1.16 -9.03 13.62
CA GLY A 25 -2.10 -8.69 14.70
C GLY A 25 -2.27 -7.19 14.94
N TRP A 26 -1.79 -6.33 14.03
CA TRP A 26 -1.87 -4.88 14.20
C TRP A 26 -3.31 -4.35 14.06
N SER A 27 -3.55 -3.22 14.72
CA SER A 27 -4.76 -2.43 14.49
C SER A 27 -4.77 -1.87 13.06
N ARG A 28 -5.98 -1.58 12.56
CA ARG A 28 -6.15 -1.02 11.22
C ARG A 28 -5.39 0.30 11.04
N ASP A 29 -5.44 1.18 12.04
CA ASP A 29 -4.77 2.48 11.97
C ASP A 29 -3.26 2.34 11.85
N ARG A 30 -2.66 1.40 12.60
CA ARG A 30 -1.23 1.11 12.51
C ARG A 30 -0.86 0.50 11.15
N ALA A 31 -1.65 -0.45 10.66
CA ALA A 31 -1.41 -1.06 9.36
C ALA A 31 -1.58 -0.05 8.20
N LEU A 32 -2.56 0.84 8.30
CA LEU A 32 -2.77 1.91 7.32
C LEU A 32 -1.61 2.90 7.32
N ALA A 33 -1.17 3.36 8.50
CA ALA A 33 -0.04 4.28 8.63
C ALA A 33 1.24 3.68 8.03
N ALA A 34 1.51 2.39 8.27
CA ALA A 34 2.66 1.71 7.69
C ALA A 34 2.58 1.61 6.15
N VAL A 35 1.41 1.31 5.59
CA VAL A 35 1.21 1.27 4.14
C VAL A 35 1.36 2.67 3.52
N GLU A 36 0.89 3.70 4.20
CA GLU A 36 1.07 5.10 3.77
C GLU A 36 2.53 5.52 3.81
N GLU A 37 3.26 5.19 4.88
CA GLU A 37 4.70 5.42 4.99
C GLU A 37 5.47 4.75 3.84
N LEU A 38 5.15 3.48 3.54
CA LEU A 38 5.77 2.77 2.41
C LEU A 38 5.48 3.43 1.05
N GLU A 39 4.27 3.98 0.87
CA GLU A 39 3.87 4.70 -0.35
C GLU A 39 4.57 6.07 -0.44
N GLU A 40 4.73 6.78 0.69
CA GLU A 40 5.46 8.04 0.79
C GLU A 40 6.96 7.86 0.51
N GLN A 41 7.57 6.79 1.03
CA GLN A 41 8.96 6.42 0.77
C GLN A 41 9.18 5.86 -0.66
N GLN A 42 8.13 5.82 -1.50
CA GLN A 42 8.15 5.27 -2.86
C GLN A 42 8.58 3.79 -2.91
N LEU A 43 8.49 3.06 -1.79
CA LEU A 43 8.82 1.64 -1.73
C LEU A 43 7.71 0.79 -2.34
N ILE A 44 6.47 1.29 -2.30
CA ILE A 44 5.31 0.65 -2.92
C ILE A 44 4.49 1.64 -3.74
N HIS A 45 3.87 1.15 -4.81
CA HIS A 45 2.93 1.92 -5.62
C HIS A 45 1.69 1.11 -5.97
N PHE A 46 0.51 1.63 -5.59
CA PHE A 46 -0.77 1.07 -6.01
C PHE A 46 -1.14 1.56 -7.42
N LEU A 47 -1.25 0.63 -8.36
CA LEU A 47 -1.54 0.95 -9.75
C LEU A 47 -3.02 1.26 -9.93
N SER A 48 -3.34 2.20 -10.83
CA SER A 48 -4.72 2.62 -11.09
C SER A 48 -5.59 1.49 -11.67
N GLN A 49 -5.00 0.53 -12.37
CA GLN A 49 -5.69 -0.68 -12.85
C GLN A 49 -5.80 -1.79 -11.80
N GLY A 50 -5.30 -1.57 -10.57
CA GLY A 50 -5.16 -2.60 -9.55
C GLY A 50 -3.78 -3.25 -9.54
N GLY A 51 -3.48 -3.90 -8.41
CA GLY A 51 -2.15 -4.45 -8.13
C GLY A 51 -1.23 -3.45 -7.45
N MET A 52 -0.10 -3.96 -6.96
CA MET A 52 0.91 -3.21 -6.23
C MET A 52 2.28 -3.49 -6.85
N ARG A 53 3.05 -2.44 -7.12
CA ARG A 53 4.45 -2.54 -7.51
C ARG A 53 5.31 -2.35 -6.26
N LEU A 54 6.27 -3.26 -6.06
CA LEU A 54 7.34 -3.09 -5.08
C LEU A 54 8.54 -2.48 -5.77
N GLN A 55 9.10 -1.41 -5.19
CA GLN A 55 10.38 -0.86 -5.61
C GLN A 55 11.49 -1.54 -4.81
N VAL A 56 12.29 -2.36 -5.48
CA VAL A 56 13.48 -2.96 -4.88
C VAL A 56 14.61 -1.95 -4.96
N ILE A 57 14.97 -1.36 -3.82
CA ILE A 57 16.14 -0.48 -3.70
C ILE A 57 17.29 -1.35 -3.21
N GLY A 58 18.16 -1.78 -4.13
CA GLY A 58 19.31 -2.64 -3.81
C GLY A 58 19.57 -3.71 -4.85
N GLY A 59 19.93 -3.28 -6.06
CA GLY A 59 20.62 -4.13 -7.03
C GLY A 59 22.04 -3.63 -7.17
N LEU A 60 23.00 -4.39 -6.66
CA LEU A 60 24.40 -4.33 -7.09
C LEU A 60 24.60 -5.35 -8.21
#